data_AF-A0A0M7B775-F1
#
_entry.id   AF-A0A0M7B775-F1
#
_cell.length_a   1.000
_cell.length_b   1.000
_cell.length_c   1.000
_cell.angle_alpha   90.00
_cell.angle_beta   90.00
_cell.angle_gamma   90.00
#
_symmetry.space_group_name_H-M   'P 1'
#
loop_
_entity.id
_entity.type
_entity.pdbx_description
1 polymer ?
#
loop_
_entity_poly.entity_id
_entity_poly.type
_entity_poly.pdbx_seq_one_letter_code
_entity_poly.pdbx_strand_id
1 'polypeptide(L)'
;MSQFTPNMTKAAHRNWAAAERHWNTAAPDRTTAGYLYGIAAECAIKALFRNIPWTTDSRDGPVYAHFPELKAKLRDAISGRGASQLTRFTNHQYMEGWAIDIRYSDGTRPDDAKLEKWRSDAEVARAELL
;
A
#
# COMPACT_ATOMS: atom_id res chain seq x y z
N MET A 1 -8.30 15.37 -18.95
CA MET A 1 -7.38 14.24 -18.67
C MET A 1 -6.40 14.67 -17.59
N SER A 2 -5.95 13.78 -16.71
CA SER A 2 -4.94 14.11 -15.69
C SER A 2 -3.63 14.55 -16.36
N GLN A 3 -2.99 15.59 -15.82
CA GLN A 3 -1.66 16.05 -16.27
C GLN A 3 -0.51 15.10 -15.86
N PHE A 4 -0.82 14.05 -15.11
CA PHE A 4 0.17 13.14 -14.53
C PHE A 4 0.00 11.72 -15.06
N THR A 5 1.10 11.11 -15.51
CA THR A 5 1.18 9.69 -15.85
C THR A 5 1.41 8.86 -14.58
N PRO A 6 0.50 7.94 -14.22
CA PRO A 6 0.70 7.09 -13.05
C PRO A 6 1.89 6.14 -13.23
N ASN A 7 2.81 6.13 -12.26
CA ASN A 7 3.89 5.15 -12.17
C ASN A 7 3.90 4.57 -10.75
N MET A 8 3.30 3.38 -10.62
CA MET A 8 3.06 2.76 -9.31
C MET A 8 4.35 2.33 -8.62
N THR A 9 5.32 1.80 -9.37
CA THR A 9 6.65 1.45 -8.82
C THR A 9 7.37 2.66 -8.23
N LYS A 10 7.52 3.75 -9.02
CA LYS A 10 8.14 5.00 -8.53
C LYS A 10 7.34 5.61 -7.38
N ALA A 11 6.00 5.51 -7.43
CA ALA A 11 5.14 5.98 -6.36
C ALA A 11 5.33 5.19 -5.06
N ALA A 12 5.51 3.86 -5.12
CA ALA A 12 5.79 3.04 -3.95
C ALA A 12 7.10 3.48 -3.28
N HIS A 13 8.20 3.56 -4.04
CA HIS A 13 9.50 3.97 -3.50
C HIS A 13 9.52 5.40 -2.96
N ARG A 14 8.89 6.38 -3.65
CA ARG A 14 8.91 7.78 -3.16
C ARG A 14 8.11 7.94 -1.87
N ASN A 15 6.97 7.26 -1.74
CA ASN A 15 6.14 7.37 -0.55
C ASN A 15 6.80 6.65 0.63
N TRP A 16 7.41 5.48 0.40
CA TRP A 16 8.23 4.81 1.41
C TRP A 16 9.38 5.70 1.89
N ALA A 17 10.16 6.27 0.97
CA ALA A 17 11.28 7.15 1.33
C ALA A 17 10.81 8.42 2.05
N ALA A 18 9.62 8.94 1.71
CA ALA A 18 9.03 10.06 2.45
C ALA A 18 8.60 9.65 3.86
N ALA A 19 7.96 8.49 4.01
CA ALA A 19 7.59 7.93 5.30
C ALA A 19 8.82 7.77 6.20
N GLU A 20 9.90 7.18 5.68
CA GLU A 20 11.15 7.01 6.42
C GLU A 20 11.77 8.35 6.85
N ARG A 21 11.62 9.44 6.08
CA ARG A 21 12.08 10.77 6.51
C ARG A 21 11.24 11.31 7.67
N HIS A 22 9.93 11.14 7.62
CA HIS A 22 9.04 11.52 8.73
C HIS A 22 9.27 10.65 9.97
N TRP A 23 9.64 9.39 9.78
CA TRP A 23 9.92 8.45 10.86
C TRP A 23 11.22 8.77 11.61
N ASN A 24 12.28 9.10 10.86
CA ASN A 24 13.64 9.19 11.40
C ASN A 24 14.12 10.64 11.66
N THR A 25 13.26 11.65 11.52
CA THR A 25 13.62 13.05 11.84
C THR A 25 13.72 13.28 13.36
N ALA A 26 14.33 14.39 13.79
CA ALA A 26 14.51 14.74 15.20
C ALA A 26 13.19 14.95 15.96
N ALA A 27 12.14 15.38 15.25
CA ALA A 27 10.77 15.48 15.75
C ALA A 27 9.85 14.64 14.86
N PRO A 28 9.75 13.31 15.10
CA PRO A 28 9.04 12.40 14.20
C PRO A 28 7.56 12.74 14.05
N ASP A 29 7.07 12.70 12.80
CA ASP A 29 5.64 12.69 12.50
C ASP A 29 5.24 11.29 12.07
N ARG A 30 5.02 10.43 13.07
CA ARG A 30 4.77 9.00 12.84
C ARG A 30 3.40 8.73 12.23
N THR A 31 2.41 9.60 12.46
CA THR A 31 1.08 9.45 11.85
C THR A 31 1.15 9.73 10.35
N THR A 32 1.84 10.80 9.94
CA THR A 32 2.12 11.06 8.51
C THR A 32 2.96 9.95 7.90
N ALA A 33 3.96 9.42 8.63
CA ALA A 33 4.70 8.25 8.16
C ALA A 33 3.80 7.03 7.95
N GLY A 34 2.92 6.71 8.93
CA GLY A 34 1.92 5.64 8.85
C GLY A 34 0.99 5.74 7.64
N TYR A 35 0.49 6.95 7.38
CA TYR A 35 -0.26 7.25 6.16
C TYR A 35 0.56 6.91 4.90
N LEU A 36 1.78 7.41 4.81
CA LEU A 36 2.65 7.22 3.64
C LEU A 36 3.08 5.76 3.45
N TYR A 37 3.24 4.98 4.52
CA TYR A 37 3.51 3.55 4.44
C TYR A 37 2.39 2.80 3.73
N GLY A 38 1.12 3.06 4.08
CA GLY A 38 0.04 2.39 3.38
C GLY A 38 -0.12 2.82 1.93
N ILE A 39 0.13 4.09 1.59
CA ILE A 39 0.20 4.52 0.18
C ILE A 39 1.33 3.79 -0.56
N ALA A 40 2.49 3.62 0.08
CA ALA A 40 3.60 2.88 -0.51
C ALA A 40 3.24 1.41 -0.77
N ALA A 41 2.61 0.75 0.21
CA ALA A 41 2.12 -0.63 0.10
C ALA A 41 1.09 -0.79 -1.03
N GLU A 42 0.09 0.08 -1.09
CA GLU A 42 -0.91 0.08 -2.15
C GLU A 42 -0.25 0.24 -3.53
N CYS A 43 0.64 1.21 -3.67
CA CYS A 43 1.33 1.45 -4.94
C CYS A 43 2.15 0.21 -5.35
N ALA A 44 2.82 -0.44 -4.41
CA ALA A 44 3.59 -1.65 -4.70
C ALA A 44 2.69 -2.80 -5.18
N ILE A 45 1.60 -3.08 -4.46
CA ILE A 45 0.63 -4.13 -4.83
C ILE A 45 0.02 -3.84 -6.21
N LYS A 46 -0.34 -2.58 -6.49
CA LYS A 46 -0.91 -2.16 -7.77
C LYS A 46 0.10 -2.31 -8.92
N ALA A 47 1.39 -2.07 -8.67
CA ALA A 47 2.45 -2.30 -9.64
C ALA A 47 2.62 -3.80 -9.93
N LEU A 48 2.69 -4.64 -8.88
CA LEU A 48 2.77 -6.09 -9.02
C LEU A 48 1.58 -6.65 -9.79
N PHE A 49 0.36 -6.21 -9.44
CA PHE A 49 -0.86 -6.62 -10.14
C PHE A 49 -0.75 -6.34 -11.63
N ARG A 50 -0.45 -5.10 -12.03
CA ARG A 50 -0.33 -4.70 -13.44
C ARG A 50 0.76 -5.42 -14.23
N ASN A 51 1.78 -5.97 -13.56
CA ASN A 51 2.85 -6.71 -14.22
C ASN A 51 2.47 -8.17 -14.52
N ILE A 52 1.34 -8.66 -14.03
CA ILE A 52 0.90 -10.03 -14.26
C ILE A 52 0.07 -10.10 -15.56
N PRO A 53 0.49 -10.90 -16.56
CA PRO A 53 -0.10 -10.87 -17.91
C PRO A 53 -1.61 -11.16 -18.00
N TRP A 54 -2.18 -11.92 -17.05
CA TRP A 54 -3.59 -12.29 -17.05
C TRP A 54 -4.47 -11.33 -16.24
N THR A 55 -3.89 -10.35 -15.56
CA THR A 55 -4.67 -9.32 -14.87
C THR A 55 -5.15 -8.27 -15.88
N THR A 56 -6.33 -7.70 -15.65
CA THR A 56 -6.85 -6.59 -16.44
C THR A 56 -7.12 -5.41 -15.52
N ASP A 57 -6.65 -4.23 -15.92
CA ASP A 57 -6.91 -2.98 -15.22
C ASP A 57 -8.33 -2.51 -15.55
N SER A 58 -9.28 -2.73 -14.64
CA SER A 58 -10.65 -2.22 -14.73
C SER A 58 -10.87 -1.13 -13.68
N ARG A 59 -11.79 -0.19 -13.96
CA ARG A 59 -12.09 0.92 -13.04
C ARG A 59 -12.60 0.45 -11.68
N ASP A 60 -13.26 -0.70 -11.65
CA ASP A 60 -13.77 -1.34 -10.43
C ASP A 60 -12.77 -2.34 -9.84
N GLY A 61 -11.57 -2.46 -10.41
CA GLY A 61 -10.54 -3.42 -10.05
C GLY A 61 -9.58 -2.95 -8.94
N PRO A 62 -8.62 -3.80 -8.55
CA PRO A 62 -7.70 -3.53 -7.43
C PRO A 62 -6.91 -2.23 -7.58
N VAL A 63 -6.58 -1.85 -8.82
CA VAL A 63 -5.75 -0.68 -9.12
C VAL A 63 -6.35 0.64 -8.61
N TYR A 64 -7.67 0.74 -8.59
CA TYR A 64 -8.39 1.96 -8.20
C TYR A 64 -8.92 1.92 -6.76
N ALA A 65 -8.79 0.78 -6.07
CA ALA A 65 -9.21 0.64 -4.68
C ALA A 65 -8.13 1.08 -3.70
N HIS A 66 -8.57 1.41 -2.48
CA HIS A 66 -7.72 1.62 -1.32
C HIS A 66 -7.95 0.50 -0.31
N PHE A 67 -7.04 0.33 0.65
CA PHE A 67 -7.36 -0.52 1.80
C PHE A 67 -8.57 0.02 2.58
N PRO A 68 -9.44 -0.86 3.10
CA PRO A 68 -9.34 -2.33 3.07
C PRO A 68 -9.86 -2.99 1.77
N GLU A 69 -10.63 -2.27 0.96
CA GLU A 69 -11.29 -2.79 -0.27
C GLU A 69 -10.30 -3.42 -1.26
N LEU A 70 -9.09 -2.85 -1.36
CA LEU A 70 -8.00 -3.39 -2.17
C LEU A 70 -7.78 -4.88 -1.93
N LYS A 71 -7.83 -5.35 -0.67
CA LYS A 71 -7.62 -6.78 -0.34
C LYS A 71 -8.71 -7.67 -0.91
N ALA A 72 -9.97 -7.22 -0.85
CA ALA A 72 -11.11 -7.97 -1.36
C ALA A 72 -11.03 -8.07 -2.88
N LYS A 73 -10.85 -6.94 -3.57
CA LYS A 73 -10.70 -6.94 -5.03
C LYS A 73 -9.49 -7.76 -5.49
N LEU A 74 -8.39 -7.67 -4.76
CA LEU A 74 -7.18 -8.44 -5.04
C LEU A 74 -7.46 -9.93 -4.93
N ARG A 75 -8.16 -10.37 -3.87
CA ARG A 75 -8.58 -11.77 -3.70
C ARG A 75 -9.47 -12.26 -4.85
N ASP A 76 -10.45 -11.45 -5.25
CA ASP A 76 -11.39 -11.81 -6.32
C ASP A 76 -10.71 -11.89 -7.68
N ALA A 77 -9.69 -11.04 -7.91
CA ALA A 77 -8.92 -11.05 -9.14
C ALA A 77 -7.90 -12.20 -9.19
N ILE A 78 -7.39 -12.67 -8.04
CA ILE A 78 -6.39 -13.73 -7.95
C ILE A 78 -7.06 -15.11 -8.12
N SER A 79 -7.23 -15.52 -9.38
CA SER A 79 -7.58 -16.90 -9.73
C SER A 79 -6.46 -17.56 -10.56
N GLY A 80 -5.99 -18.75 -10.15
CA GLY A 80 -5.07 -19.58 -10.94
C GLY A 80 -3.59 -19.56 -10.51
N ARG A 81 -2.76 -20.22 -11.34
CA ARG A 81 -1.31 -20.39 -11.10
C ARG A 81 -0.57 -19.08 -11.41
N GLY A 82 0.26 -18.61 -10.48
CA GLY A 82 1.03 -17.36 -10.61
C GLY A 82 0.56 -16.21 -9.70
N ALA A 83 -0.51 -16.42 -8.93
CA ALA A 83 -1.09 -15.42 -8.06
C ALA A 83 -0.58 -15.49 -6.59
N SER A 84 0.25 -16.48 -6.28
CA SER A 84 0.78 -16.76 -4.92
C SER A 84 1.53 -15.56 -4.32
N GLN A 85 2.25 -14.80 -5.15
CA GLN A 85 2.97 -13.59 -4.73
C GLN A 85 2.03 -12.53 -4.15
N LEU A 86 0.82 -12.43 -4.71
CA LEU A 86 -0.19 -11.45 -4.29
C LEU A 86 -1.12 -11.99 -3.19
N THR A 87 -1.30 -13.31 -3.08
CA THR A 87 -2.18 -13.94 -2.07
C THR A 87 -1.88 -13.48 -0.65
N ARG A 88 -0.60 -13.33 -0.28
CA ARG A 88 -0.23 -12.87 1.08
C ARG A 88 -0.77 -11.48 1.42
N PHE A 89 -0.95 -10.59 0.43
CA PHE A 89 -1.47 -9.25 0.64
C PHE A 89 -3.00 -9.22 0.82
N THR A 90 -3.67 -10.35 0.56
CA THR A 90 -5.10 -10.52 0.85
C THR A 90 -5.38 -10.92 2.29
N ASN A 91 -4.33 -11.23 3.07
CA ASN A 91 -4.42 -11.59 4.49
C ASN A 91 -5.02 -10.42 5.30
N HIS A 92 -5.92 -10.73 6.23
CA HIS A 92 -6.55 -9.74 7.10
C HIS A 92 -5.52 -8.97 7.94
N GLN A 93 -4.45 -9.63 8.39
CA GLN A 93 -3.39 -9.04 9.23
C GLN A 93 -2.50 -8.04 8.50
N TYR A 94 -2.34 -8.19 7.17
CA TYR A 94 -1.48 -7.31 6.37
C TYR A 94 -2.07 -5.92 6.30
N MET A 95 -1.40 -4.85 6.74
CA MET A 95 -1.99 -3.50 6.79
C MET A 95 -3.34 -3.46 7.56
N GLU A 96 -3.47 -4.29 8.60
CA GLU A 96 -4.67 -4.31 9.44
C GLU A 96 -4.96 -2.93 10.05
N GLY A 97 -6.20 -2.46 9.93
CA GLY A 97 -6.65 -1.19 10.49
C GLY A 97 -6.18 0.04 9.71
N TRP A 98 -5.35 -0.10 8.67
CA TRP A 98 -5.02 1.03 7.80
C TRP A 98 -6.19 1.32 6.88
N ALA A 99 -6.52 2.60 6.74
CA ALA A 99 -7.50 3.11 5.79
C ALA A 99 -7.06 4.47 5.27
N ILE A 100 -7.45 4.79 4.05
CA ILE A 100 -7.09 6.06 3.39
C ILE A 100 -7.59 7.31 4.16
N ASP A 101 -8.59 7.13 5.01
CA ASP A 101 -9.20 8.17 5.84
C ASP A 101 -8.28 8.69 6.94
N ILE A 102 -7.17 8.00 7.25
CA ILE A 102 -6.15 8.49 8.20
C ILE A 102 -5.62 9.87 7.82
N ARG A 103 -5.67 10.23 6.54
CA ARG A 103 -5.33 11.58 6.02
C ARG A 103 -6.14 12.70 6.67
N TYR A 104 -7.31 12.39 7.20
CA TYR A 104 -8.23 13.32 7.84
C TYR A 104 -8.32 13.08 9.36
N SER A 105 -7.47 12.21 9.91
CA SER A 105 -7.41 11.99 11.35
C SER A 105 -6.82 13.20 12.08
N ASP A 106 -7.13 13.32 13.37
CA ASP A 106 -6.57 14.33 14.26
C ASP A 106 -5.13 14.03 14.71
N GLY A 107 -4.52 12.96 14.18
CA GLY A 107 -3.16 12.57 14.52
C GLY A 107 -3.01 11.78 15.82
N THR A 108 -4.09 11.56 16.58
CA THR A 108 -4.02 10.90 17.91
C THR A 108 -4.03 9.38 17.86
N ARG A 109 -4.35 8.81 16.69
CA ARG A 109 -4.42 7.37 16.42
C ARG A 109 -3.81 7.07 15.04
N PRO A 110 -3.30 5.83 14.83
CA PRO A 110 -3.20 4.73 15.78
C PRO A 110 -1.98 4.85 16.72
N ASP A 111 -1.77 3.84 17.58
CA ASP A 111 -0.59 3.77 18.44
C ASP A 111 0.70 3.43 17.66
N ASP A 112 1.84 3.65 18.32
CA ASP A 112 3.17 3.39 17.75
C ASP A 112 3.37 1.94 17.30
N ALA A 113 2.80 0.97 18.00
CA ALA A 113 2.93 -0.45 17.66
C ALA A 113 2.25 -0.75 16.32
N LYS A 114 1.06 -0.16 16.09
CA LYS A 114 0.36 -0.27 14.82
C LYS A 114 1.10 0.46 13.70
N LEU A 115 1.70 1.61 13.98
CA LEU A 115 2.51 2.35 13.01
C LEU A 115 3.76 1.56 12.58
N GLU A 116 4.47 0.93 13.51
CA GLU A 116 5.61 0.05 13.20
C GLU A 116 5.16 -1.18 12.39
N LYS A 117 3.99 -1.74 12.72
CA LYS A 117 3.42 -2.86 11.95
C LYS A 117 3.14 -2.45 10.50
N TRP A 118 2.55 -1.28 10.27
CA TRP A 118 2.32 -0.76 8.91
C TRP A 118 3.61 -0.49 8.15
N ARG A 119 4.65 0.02 8.84
CA ARG A 119 5.99 0.16 8.27
C ARG A 119 6.53 -1.19 7.79
N SER A 120 6.51 -2.21 8.64
CA SER A 120 6.97 -3.56 8.28
C SER A 120 6.18 -4.14 7.10
N ASP A 121 4.85 -4.03 7.11
CA ASP A 121 3.99 -4.54 6.03
C ASP A 121 4.23 -3.82 4.70
N ALA A 122 4.43 -2.50 4.73
CA ALA A 122 4.73 -1.72 3.54
C ALA A 122 6.12 -2.06 2.96
N GLU A 123 7.12 -2.35 3.79
CA GLU A 123 8.42 -2.85 3.33
C GLU A 123 8.28 -4.18 2.59
N VAL A 124 7.48 -5.12 3.12
CA VAL A 124 7.24 -6.42 2.48
C VAL A 124 6.71 -6.27 1.06
N ALA A 125 5.75 -5.37 0.83
CA ALA A 125 5.25 -5.16 -0.54
C ALA A 125 6.25 -4.40 -1.42
N ARG A 126 6.93 -3.38 -0.87
CA ARG A 126 7.93 -2.58 -1.62
C ARG A 126 9.12 -3.42 -2.06
N ALA A 127 9.57 -4.36 -1.24
CA ALA A 127 10.71 -5.24 -1.53
C ALA A 127 10.45 -6.20 -2.71
N GLU A 128 9.22 -6.32 -3.19
CA GLU A 128 8.88 -7.12 -4.37
C GLU A 128 9.11 -6.39 -5.70
N LEU A 129 9.43 -5.09 -5.63
CA LEU A 129 9.65 -4.24 -6.80
C LEU A 129 11.12 -4.10 -7.22
N LEU A 130 12.00 -4.99 -6.74
CA LEU A 130 13.45 -4.97 -7.03
C LEU A 130 13.77 -4.95 -8.53
#